data_AF-A0A9P6DU98-F1
#
_entry.id   AF-A0A9P6DU98-F1
#
_cell.length_a   1.000
_cell.length_b   1.000
_cell.length_c   1.000
_cell.angle_alpha   90.00
_cell.angle_beta   90.00
_cell.angle_gamma   90.00
#
_symmetry.space_group_name_H-M   'P 1'
#
loop_
_entity.id
_entity.type
_entity.pdbx_description
1 polymer ?
#
loop_
_entity_poly.entity_id
_entity_poly.type
_entity_poly.pdbx_seq_one_letter_code
_entity_poly.pdbx_strand_id
1 'polypeptide(L)'
;MSTSEDQGKNNINYREAFQGRASDSHFIDPCHEASKASMSCLDKNNYDRDKCLELFRIYRECKSAWLNQRRADRRAGRPTK
;
A
#
# COMPACT_ATOMS: atom_id res chain seq x y z
N MET A 1 26.32 13.17 1.45
CA MET A 1 25.94 11.74 1.44
C MET A 1 24.75 11.62 2.38
N SER A 2 23.55 11.87 1.87
CA SER A 2 22.34 11.90 2.69
C SER A 2 21.66 10.55 2.56
N THR A 3 21.44 9.93 3.72
CA THR A 3 21.03 8.54 3.91
C THR A 3 19.65 8.26 3.32
N SER A 4 19.53 7.06 2.76
CA SER A 4 18.34 6.48 2.16
C SER A 4 17.25 6.19 3.21
N GLU A 5 16.60 7.23 3.74
CA GLU A 5 15.57 7.12 4.78
C GLU A 5 14.30 7.93 4.45
N ASP A 6 13.78 7.82 3.22
CA ASP A 6 12.52 8.51 2.85
C ASP A 6 11.60 7.64 1.96
N GLN A 7 11.61 6.32 2.14
CA GLN A 7 10.54 5.44 1.64
C GLN A 7 9.52 5.17 2.75
N GLY A 8 8.81 6.23 3.18
CA GLY A 8 7.83 6.10 4.27
C GLY A 8 6.81 7.22 4.39
N LYS A 9 6.76 8.17 3.44
CA LYS A 9 5.71 9.19 3.42
C LYS A 9 4.43 8.59 2.85
N ASN A 10 3.68 7.96 3.75
CA ASN A 10 2.30 7.50 3.60
C ASN A 10 1.33 8.67 3.32
N ASN A 11 1.49 9.37 2.19
CA ASN A 11 0.41 10.14 1.61
C ASN A 11 -0.28 9.30 0.53
N ILE A 12 -0.86 8.19 0.97
CA ILE A 12 -1.67 7.34 0.10
C ILE A 12 -3.05 8.01 0.03
N ASN A 13 -3.24 8.96 -0.89
CA ASN A 13 -4.55 9.57 -1.12
C ASN A 13 -5.47 8.56 -1.82
N TYR A 14 -5.99 7.61 -1.05
CA TYR A 14 -6.80 6.52 -1.58
C TYR A 14 -8.11 7.01 -2.20
N ARG A 15 -8.55 8.24 -1.90
CA ARG A 15 -9.78 8.80 -2.46
C ARG A 15 -9.62 9.03 -3.97
N GLU A 16 -8.46 9.53 -4.41
CA GLU A 16 -8.14 9.68 -5.83
C GLU A 16 -8.18 8.33 -6.55
N ALA A 17 -7.64 7.28 -5.91
CA ALA A 17 -7.67 5.93 -6.45
C ALA A 17 -9.11 5.41 -6.64
N PHE A 18 -10.05 5.80 -5.76
CA PHE A 18 -11.47 5.46 -5.88
C PHE A 18 -12.24 6.35 -6.86
N GLN A 19 -11.85 7.62 -7.03
CA GLN A 19 -12.46 8.54 -8.00
C GLN A 19 -12.09 8.18 -9.44
N GLY A 20 -10.86 7.70 -9.66
CA GLY A 20 -10.36 7.34 -10.99
C GLY A 20 -10.88 6.00 -11.54
N ARG A 21 -11.69 5.23 -10.78
CA ARG A 21 -12.16 3.92 -11.24
C ARG A 21 -13.36 4.06 -12.18
N ALA A 22 -13.25 3.47 -13.38
CA ALA A 22 -14.31 3.49 -14.39
C ALA A 22 -15.56 2.70 -13.97
N SER A 23 -15.40 1.69 -13.12
CA SER A 23 -16.51 0.89 -12.57
C SER A 23 -16.27 0.52 -11.11
N ASP A 24 -17.35 0.24 -10.38
CA ASP A 24 -17.28 -0.24 -8.99
C ASP A 24 -16.75 -1.69 -8.88
N SER A 25 -16.57 -2.40 -10.00
CA SER A 25 -16.02 -3.76 -10.05
C SER A 25 -14.49 -3.83 -10.16
N HIS A 26 -13.80 -2.72 -10.45
CA HIS A 26 -12.34 -2.71 -10.53
C HIS A 26 -11.70 -2.78 -9.13
N PHE A 27 -10.78 -3.73 -8.97
CA PHE A 27 -9.95 -3.86 -7.78
C PHE A 27 -8.85 -2.79 -7.75
N ILE A 28 -8.69 -2.11 -6.61
CA ILE A 28 -7.65 -1.12 -6.37
C ILE A 28 -6.71 -1.66 -5.31
N ASP A 29 -5.43 -1.77 -5.66
CA ASP A 29 -4.36 -2.04 -4.71
C ASP A 29 -3.55 -0.76 -4.44
N PRO A 30 -3.82 -0.03 -3.35
CA PRO A 30 -3.08 1.17 -2.99
C PRO A 30 -1.63 0.88 -2.56
N CYS A 31 -1.28 -0.40 -2.40
CA CYS A 31 0.04 -0.86 -1.98
C CYS A 31 0.73 -1.65 -3.11
N HIS A 32 0.34 -1.41 -4.36
CA HIS A 32 0.84 -2.14 -5.54
C HIS A 32 2.38 -2.12 -5.64
N GLU A 33 3.02 -0.99 -5.32
CA GLU A 33 4.49 -0.88 -5.36
C GLU A 33 5.16 -1.76 -4.30
N ALA A 34 4.68 -1.71 -3.05
CA ALA A 34 5.19 -2.55 -1.97
C ALA A 34 4.94 -4.04 -2.25
N SER A 35 3.76 -4.37 -2.81
CA SER A 35 3.42 -5.72 -3.27
C SER A 35 4.42 -6.20 -4.33
N LYS A 36 4.63 -5.42 -5.40
CA LYS A 36 5.57 -5.72 -6.48
C LYS A 36 7.00 -5.88 -5.96
N ALA A 37 7.44 -5.02 -5.05
CA ALA A 37 8.77 -5.10 -4.44
C ALA A 37 8.94 -6.41 -3.65
N SER A 38 7.93 -6.76 -2.82
CA SER A 38 7.96 -7.98 -2.02
C SER A 38 7.97 -9.26 -2.88
N MET A 39 7.20 -9.28 -3.98
CA MET A 39 7.21 -10.39 -4.94
C MET A 39 8.54 -10.48 -5.69
N SER A 40 9.08 -9.34 -6.13
CA SER A 40 10.40 -9.32 -6.79
C SER A 40 11.52 -9.82 -5.86
N CYS A 41 11.43 -9.57 -4.56
CA CYS A 41 12.37 -10.13 -3.59
C CYS A 41 12.26 -11.64 -3.51
N LEU A 42 11.05 -12.20 -3.47
CA LEU A 42 10.83 -13.65 -3.46
C LEU A 42 11.42 -14.29 -4.72
N ASP A 43 11.15 -13.74 -5.90
CA ASP A 43 11.66 -14.25 -7.18
C ASP A 43 13.20 -14.31 -7.20
N LYS A 44 13.87 -13.33 -6.59
CA LYS A 44 15.34 -13.25 -6.53
C LYS A 44 15.97 -14.15 -5.46
N ASN A 45 15.19 -14.58 -4.46
CA ASN A 45 15.69 -15.28 -3.28
C ASN A 45 15.16 -16.71 -3.18
N ASN A 46 14.79 -17.33 -4.31
CA ASN A 46 14.22 -18.67 -4.36
C ASN A 46 13.02 -18.84 -3.41
N TYR A 47 12.19 -17.80 -3.31
CA TYR A 47 11.01 -17.76 -2.45
C TYR A 47 11.31 -17.91 -0.95
N ASP A 48 12.55 -17.63 -0.53
CA ASP A 48 12.91 -17.50 0.88
C ASP A 48 12.25 -16.25 1.48
N ARG A 49 11.26 -16.48 2.34
CA ARG A 49 10.45 -15.43 2.96
C ARG A 49 11.25 -14.61 3.98
N ASP A 50 12.21 -15.23 4.65
CA ASP A 50 12.93 -14.60 5.75
C ASP A 50 13.83 -13.46 5.24
N LYS A 51 14.29 -13.57 3.99
CA LYS A 51 15.05 -12.52 3.30
C LYS A 51 14.22 -11.31 2.87
N CYS A 52 12.89 -11.43 2.87
CA CYS A 52 11.98 -10.41 2.36
C CYS A 52 11.05 -9.82 3.45
N LEU A 53 11.30 -10.11 4.74
CA LEU A 53 10.45 -9.70 5.86
C LEU A 53 10.18 -8.20 5.91
N GLU A 54 11.17 -7.37 5.61
CA GLU A 54 11.01 -5.92 5.62
C GLU A 54 10.07 -5.42 4.52
N LEU A 55 10.14 -6.00 3.33
CA LEU A 55 9.21 -5.66 2.24
C LEU A 55 7.78 -6.09 2.56
N PHE A 56 7.61 -7.23 3.24
CA PHE A 56 6.29 -7.64 3.74
C PHE A 56 5.79 -6.71 4.84
N ARG A 57 6.67 -6.20 5.70
CA ARG A 57 6.33 -5.21 6.72
C ARG A 57 5.81 -3.93 6.06
N ILE A 58 6.54 -3.38 5.10
CA ILE A 58 6.13 -2.19 4.33
C ILE A 58 4.75 -2.41 3.69
N TYR A 59 4.52 -3.56 3.05
CA TYR A 59 3.21 -3.88 2.46
C TYR A 59 2.09 -3.91 3.51
N ARG A 60 2.33 -4.55 4.67
CA ARG A 60 1.35 -4.62 5.77
C ARG A 60 1.05 -3.24 6.37
N GLU A 61 2.07 -2.42 6.56
CA GLU A 61 1.95 -1.07 7.10
C GLU A 61 1.14 -0.19 6.15
N CYS A 62 1.45 -0.22 4.85
CA CYS A 62 0.68 0.48 3.82
C CYS A 62 -0.82 0.07 3.86
N LYS A 63 -1.09 -1.25 3.87
CA LYS A 63 -2.47 -1.77 3.87
C LYS A 63 -3.21 -1.39 5.16
N SER A 64 -2.52 -1.41 6.30
CA SER A 64 -3.06 -0.99 7.60
C SER A 64 -3.41 0.50 7.61
N ALA A 65 -2.49 1.35 7.16
CA ALA A 65 -2.70 2.78 7.06
C ALA A 65 -3.91 3.11 6.17
N TRP A 66 -4.00 2.47 5.01
CA TRP A 66 -5.13 2.61 4.09
C TRP A 66 -6.48 2.23 4.73
N LEU A 67 -6.56 1.04 5.36
CA LEU A 67 -7.79 0.60 6.02
C LEU A 67 -8.18 1.53 7.18
N ASN A 68 -7.20 2.04 7.92
CA ASN A 68 -7.44 2.98 9.01
C ASN A 68 -7.97 4.32 8.51
N GLN A 69 -7.40 4.86 7.43
CA GLN A 69 -7.92 6.08 6.80
C GLN A 69 -9.36 5.88 6.30
N ARG A 70 -9.66 4.76 5.62
CA ARG A 70 -11.03 4.44 5.18
C ARG A 70 -12.03 4.35 6.34
N ARG A 71 -11.62 3.72 7.45
CA ARG A 71 -12.45 3.62 8.66
C ARG A 71 -12.64 5.00 9.31
N ALA A 72 -11.61 5.85 9.32
CA ALA A 72 -11.68 7.19 9.85
C ALA A 72 -12.62 8.07 9.02
N ASP A 73 -12.48 8.06 7.69
CA ASP A 73 -13.33 8.84 6.79
C ASP A 73 -14.80 8.39 6.85
N ARG A 74 -15.07 7.08 6.96
CA ARG A 74 -16.42 6.57 7.21
C ARG A 74 -17.00 7.09 8.53
N ARG A 75 -16.21 7.10 9.62
CA ARG A 75 -16.64 7.65 10.92
C ARG A 75 -16.88 9.16 10.85
N ALA A 76 -16.12 9.87 10.02
CA ALA A 76 -16.24 11.31 9.80
C ALA A 76 -17.34 11.68 8.77
N GLY A 77 -18.09 10.70 8.24
CA GLY A 77 -19.14 10.95 7.24
C GLY A 77 -18.62 11.44 5.88
N ARG A 78 -17.33 11.23 5.58
CA ARG A 78 -16.73 11.66 4.31
C ARG A 78 -17.08 10.68 3.20
N PRO A 79 -17.62 11.13 2.06
CA PRO A 79 -17.99 10.24 0.98
C PRO A 79 -16.74 9.75 0.22
N THR A 80 -16.77 8.48 -0.18
CA THR A 80 -15.71 7.83 -0.97
C THR A 80 -15.79 8.14 -2.47
N LYS A 81 -16.88 8.76 -2.92
CA LYS A 81 -17.06 9.35 -4.25
C LYS A 81 -17.35 10.84 -4.06
#